data_AF-D2S125-F1
#
_entry.id   AF-D2S125-F1
#
_cell.length_a   1.000
_cell.length_b   1.000
_cell.length_c   1.000
_cell.angle_alpha   90.00
_cell.angle_beta   90.00
_cell.angle_gamma   90.00
#
_symmetry.space_group_name_H-M   'P 1'
#
loop_
_entity.id
_entity.type
_entity.pdbx_description
1 polymer ?
#
loop_
_entity_poly.entity_id
_entity_poly.type
_entity_poly.pdbx_seq_one_letter_code
_entity_poly.pdbx_strand_id
1 'polypeptide(L)'
;MPPTIDAVDSVLLPTDGSDGALAGARRGIDLAETADATVHVLSAVDTSETDRVATLLGVDIDEQRTALEADAESAVESVEAMV
;
A
#
# COMPACT_ATOMS: atom_id res chain seq x y z
N MET A 1 6.37 7.14 34.64
CA MET A 1 5.22 7.11 33.71
C MET A 1 5.64 6.22 32.55
N PRO A 2 4.85 5.20 32.17
CA PRO A 2 5.07 4.57 30.87
C PRO A 2 4.94 5.66 29.80
N PRO A 3 5.66 5.58 28.67
CA PRO A 3 5.38 6.48 27.56
C PRO A 3 3.91 6.30 27.19
N THR A 4 3.10 7.31 27.44
CA THR A 4 1.84 7.47 26.72
C THR A 4 2.26 7.67 25.28
N ILE A 5 1.84 6.79 24.39
CA ILE A 5 1.90 7.08 22.96
C ILE A 5 1.19 8.43 22.85
N ASP A 6 1.91 9.47 22.42
CA ASP A 6 1.27 10.73 22.07
C ASP A 6 0.09 10.40 21.13
N ALA A 7 -0.97 11.20 21.16
CA ALA A 7 -2.16 10.92 20.36
C ALA A 7 -1.75 10.53 18.93
N VAL A 8 -2.28 9.42 18.41
CA VAL A 8 -1.90 8.93 17.09
C VAL A 8 -2.43 9.92 16.07
N ASP A 9 -1.56 10.78 15.53
CA ASP A 9 -1.96 11.82 14.57
C ASP A 9 -2.20 11.25 13.17
N SER A 10 -1.53 10.13 12.84
CA SER A 10 -1.66 9.48 11.53
C SER A 10 -1.42 7.97 11.57
N VAL A 11 -2.01 7.26 10.62
CA VAL A 11 -1.90 5.81 10.45
C VAL A 11 -1.51 5.50 9.00
N LEU A 12 -0.42 4.74 8.80
CA LEU A 12 0.00 4.25 7.49
C LEU A 12 -0.54 2.84 7.25
N LEU A 13 -1.25 2.64 6.15
CA LEU A 13 -1.84 1.38 5.71
C LEU A 13 -1.13 0.86 4.45
N PRO A 14 -0.26 -0.15 4.57
CA PRO A 14 0.31 -0.81 3.40
C PRO A 14 -0.74 -1.69 2.72
N THR A 15 -0.78 -1.69 1.39
CA THR A 15 -1.66 -2.55 0.60
C THR A 15 -0.98 -3.05 -0.66
N ASP A 16 -1.14 -4.35 -0.94
CA ASP A 16 -0.81 -5.00 -2.21
C ASP A 16 -2.09 -5.37 -2.99
N GLY A 17 -3.26 -4.89 -2.54
CA GLY A 17 -4.56 -5.18 -3.15
C GLY A 17 -5.12 -6.56 -2.81
N SER A 18 -4.39 -7.38 -2.05
CA SER A 18 -4.86 -8.72 -1.67
C SER A 18 -5.99 -8.68 -0.64
N ASP A 19 -6.82 -9.72 -0.59
CA ASP A 19 -7.90 -9.85 0.40
C ASP A 19 -7.40 -9.70 1.84
N GLY A 20 -6.19 -10.22 2.13
CA GLY A 20 -5.55 -10.10 3.43
C GLY A 20 -5.18 -8.66 3.76
N ALA A 21 -4.59 -7.94 2.81
CA ALA A 21 -4.28 -6.52 2.96
C ALA A 21 -5.55 -5.68 3.14
N LEU A 22 -6.60 -5.92 2.36
CA LEU A 22 -7.89 -5.23 2.48
C LEU A 22 -8.55 -5.48 3.85
N ALA A 23 -8.48 -6.70 4.37
CA ALA A 23 -8.97 -7.02 5.71
C ALA A 23 -8.18 -6.28 6.80
N GLY A 24 -6.86 -6.16 6.64
CA GLY A 24 -6.01 -5.35 7.52
C GLY A 24 -6.33 -3.86 7.44
N ALA A 25 -6.52 -3.33 6.23
CA ALA A 25 -6.85 -1.93 5.99
C ALA A 25 -8.15 -1.52 6.70
N ARG A 26 -9.20 -2.37 6.71
CA ARG A 26 -10.44 -2.13 7.49
C ARG A 26 -10.15 -1.84 8.96
N ARG A 27 -9.29 -2.64 9.58
CA ARG A 27 -8.92 -2.48 10.99
C ARG A 27 -8.09 -1.23 11.23
N GLY A 28 -7.25 -0.88 10.27
CA GLY A 28 -6.47 0.35 10.30
C GLY A 28 -7.34 1.61 10.20
N ILE A 29 -8.39 1.57 9.37
CA ILE A 29 -9.40 2.63 9.25
C ILE A 29 -10.16 2.77 10.57
N ASP A 30 -10.68 1.66 11.14
CA ASP A 30 -11.37 1.67 12.45
C ASP A 30 -10.49 2.32 13.55
N LEU A 31 -9.18 2.02 13.53
CA LEU A 31 -8.21 2.58 14.47
C LEU A 31 -8.02 4.08 14.27
N ALA A 32 -7.88 4.52 13.01
CA ALA A 32 -7.70 5.93 12.68
C ALA A 32 -8.94 6.76 13.05
N GLU A 33 -10.14 6.26 12.80
CA GLU A 33 -11.40 6.89 13.23
C GLU A 33 -11.47 7.03 14.75
N THR A 34 -11.08 5.98 15.49
CA THR A 34 -11.07 6.00 16.97
C THR A 34 -10.07 7.01 17.53
N ALA A 35 -8.97 7.24 16.81
CA ALA A 35 -7.89 8.14 17.20
C ALA A 35 -8.04 9.57 16.66
N ASP A 36 -9.04 9.84 15.80
CA ASP A 36 -9.14 11.08 15.01
C ASP A 36 -7.86 11.36 14.19
N ALA A 37 -7.31 10.29 13.58
CA ALA A 37 -6.04 10.28 12.89
C ALA A 37 -6.18 10.36 11.37
N THR A 38 -5.20 10.96 10.69
CA THR A 38 -5.13 10.95 9.21
C THR A 38 -4.67 9.59 8.69
N VAL A 39 -5.37 9.02 7.71
CA VAL A 39 -4.95 7.77 7.06
C VAL A 39 -4.07 8.08 5.85
N HIS A 40 -2.94 7.37 5.75
CA HIS A 40 -2.08 7.33 4.58
C HIS A 40 -2.08 5.90 4.03
N VAL A 41 -2.32 5.73 2.73
CA VAL A 41 -2.28 4.43 2.07
C VAL A 41 -1.04 4.36 1.18
N LEU A 42 -0.35 3.23 1.19
CA LEU A 42 0.86 3.02 0.41
C LEU A 42 0.88 1.63 -0.22
N SER A 43 1.16 1.55 -1.50
CA SER A 43 1.57 0.30 -2.15
C SER A 43 3.04 0.38 -2.54
N ALA A 44 3.77 -0.71 -2.34
CA ALA A 44 5.19 -0.80 -2.64
C ALA A 44 5.46 -2.08 -3.42
N VAL A 45 6.18 -1.95 -4.52
CA VAL A 45 6.50 -3.06 -5.43
C VAL A 45 8.02 -3.20 -5.52
N ASP A 46 8.51 -4.42 -5.34
CA ASP A 46 9.91 -4.75 -5.62
C ASP A 46 10.06 -4.99 -7.13
N THR A 47 10.81 -4.12 -7.81
CA THR A 47 11.03 -4.25 -9.26
C THR A 47 12.26 -5.08 -9.59
N SER A 48 13.09 -5.46 -8.61
CA SER A 48 14.42 -5.99 -8.87
C SER A 48 14.37 -7.32 -9.64
N GLU A 49 13.47 -8.22 -9.27
CA GLU A 49 13.29 -9.49 -9.98
C GLU A 49 12.61 -9.29 -11.33
N THR A 50 11.61 -8.41 -11.39
CA THR A 50 10.89 -8.09 -12.62
C THR A 50 11.80 -7.49 -13.69
N ASP A 51 12.66 -6.54 -13.31
CA ASP A 51 13.64 -5.91 -14.21
C ASP A 51 14.67 -6.93 -14.73
N ARG A 52 15.09 -7.87 -13.86
CA ARG A 52 16.01 -8.96 -14.25
C ARG A 52 15.37 -9.90 -15.25
N VAL A 53 14.12 -10.33 -15.02
CA VAL A 53 13.37 -11.19 -15.95
C VAL A 53 13.17 -10.47 -17.28
N ALA A 54 12.78 -9.20 -17.22
CA ALA A 54 12.50 -8.42 -18.41
C ALA A 54 13.76 -8.24 -19.28
N THR A 55 14.93 -8.01 -18.65
CA THR A 55 16.23 -7.99 -19.33
C THR A 55 16.55 -9.34 -20.00
N LEU A 56 16.31 -10.46 -19.31
CA LEU A 56 16.59 -11.80 -19.84
C LEU A 56 15.70 -12.19 -21.03
N LEU A 57 14.44 -11.76 -21.00
CA LEU A 57 13.45 -12.06 -22.04
C LEU A 57 13.41 -11.02 -23.16
N GLY A 58 14.16 -9.92 -23.03
CA GLY A 58 14.19 -8.84 -24.01
C GLY A 58 12.87 -8.07 -24.13
N VAL A 59 12.08 -8.03 -23.07
CA VAL A 59 10.88 -7.16 -22.98
C VAL A 59 11.27 -5.78 -22.47
N ASP A 60 10.40 -4.81 -22.75
CA ASP A 60 10.60 -3.43 -22.37
C ASP A 60 10.43 -3.24 -20.85
N ILE A 61 11.49 -2.77 -20.18
CA ILE A 61 11.50 -2.53 -18.72
C ILE A 61 10.51 -1.43 -18.35
N ASP A 62 10.40 -0.38 -19.17
CA ASP A 62 9.55 0.77 -18.85
C ASP A 62 8.07 0.39 -18.96
N GLU A 63 7.71 -0.45 -19.94
CA GLU A 63 6.37 -1.01 -20.07
C GLU A 63 6.03 -1.92 -18.87
N GLN A 64 6.94 -2.81 -18.50
CA GLN A 64 6.78 -3.72 -17.37
C GLN A 64 6.61 -2.97 -16.04
N ARG A 65 7.38 -1.89 -15.83
CA ARG A 65 7.27 -1.03 -14.66
C ARG A 65 5.96 -0.24 -14.64
N THR A 66 5.52 0.27 -15.79
CA THR A 66 4.23 0.97 -15.90
C THR A 66 3.08 0.07 -15.47
N ALA A 67 3.11 -1.21 -15.85
CA ALA A 67 2.10 -2.18 -15.40
C ALA A 67 2.12 -2.36 -13.87
N LEU A 68 3.30 -2.50 -13.27
CA LEU A 68 3.43 -2.60 -11.80
C LEU A 68 2.95 -1.34 -11.08
N GLU A 69 3.21 -0.16 -11.62
CA GLU A 69 2.72 1.11 -11.08
C GLU A 69 1.19 1.19 -11.15
N ALA A 70 0.57 0.75 -12.25
CA ALA A 70 -0.89 0.69 -12.38
C ALA A 70 -1.55 -0.30 -11.41
N ASP A 71 -0.93 -1.46 -11.19
CA ASP A 71 -1.40 -2.44 -10.20
C ASP A 71 -1.30 -1.87 -8.77
N ALA A 72 -0.20 -1.17 -8.46
CA ALA A 72 0.01 -0.51 -7.17
C ALA A 72 -0.99 0.62 -6.93
N GLU A 73 -1.30 1.42 -7.96
CA GLU A 73 -2.34 2.47 -7.90
C GLU A 73 -3.71 1.86 -7.66
N SER A 74 -4.07 0.80 -8.39
CA SER A 74 -5.34 0.07 -8.20
C SER A 74 -5.47 -0.51 -6.78
N ALA A 75 -4.37 -0.99 -6.20
CA ALA A 75 -4.34 -1.48 -4.82
C ALA A 75 -4.61 -0.38 -3.79
N VAL A 76 -4.11 0.84 -4.03
CA VAL A 76 -4.38 2.02 -3.19
C VAL A 76 -5.84 2.47 -3.35
N GLU A 77 -6.33 2.60 -4.58
CA GLU A 77 -7.72 2.98 -4.87
C GLU A 77 -8.73 2.04 -4.20
N SER A 78 -8.41 0.74 -4.16
CA SER A 78 -9.24 -0.26 -3.49
C SER A 78 -9.41 0.02 -1.99
N VAL A 79 -8.38 0.56 -1.33
CA VAL A 79 -8.44 0.96 0.09
C VAL A 79 -9.08 2.34 0.24
N GLU A 80 -8.79 3.28 -0.65
CA GLU A 80 -9.42 4.61 -0.65
C GLU A 80 -10.95 4.50 -0.74
N ALA A 81 -11.47 3.60 -1.58
CA ALA A 81 -12.90 3.34 -1.71
C ALA A 81 -13.57 2.76 -0.44
N MET A 82 -12.82 2.50 0.61
CA MET A 82 -13.31 1.98 1.90
C MET A 82 -13.51 3.08 2.95
N VAL A 83 -13.04 4.30 2.69
CA VAL A 83 -13.10 5.46 3.61
C VAL A 83 -14.23 6.40 3.21
#